data_AF-A0A6L3XWE1-F1
#
_entry.id   AF-A0A6L3XWE1-F1
#
_cell.length_a   1.000
_cell.length_b   1.000
_cell.length_c   1.000
_cell.angle_alpha   90.00
_cell.angle_beta   90.00
_cell.angle_gamma   90.00
#
_symmetry.space_group_name_H-M   'P 1'
#
loop_
_entity.id
_entity.type
_entity.pdbx_description
1 polymer ?
#
loop_
_entity_poly.entity_id
_entity_poly.type
_entity_poly.pdbx_seq_one_letter_code
_entity_poly.pdbx_strand_id
1 'polypeptide(L)'
;MKMLRNFTIRFVMLTILGIFCVMWAGVGLYSTWSLSRVSDGNDVDRQLVRQMTVLSQGNDQYFRFVTRLSRAMEVKAAGGTPDLAPAQQALDNMSKKLAEMKAISPGPMDEKVSAQVISTWQALLDRGVTPQMAQAKQA
;
A
#
# COMPACT_ATOMS: atom_id res chain seq x y z
N MET A 1 69.87 17.71 16.92
CA MET A 1 68.99 16.76 16.18
C MET A 1 67.75 16.27 16.95
N LYS A 2 67.20 17.03 17.92
CA LYS A 2 65.94 16.67 18.62
C LYS A 2 64.72 17.49 18.15
N MET A 3 64.93 18.75 17.75
CA MET A 3 63.85 19.65 17.30
C MET A 3 63.24 19.26 15.94
N LEU A 4 64.06 18.91 14.95
CA LEU A 4 63.59 18.45 13.63
C LEU A 4 62.78 17.14 13.74
N ARG A 5 63.21 16.21 14.61
CA ARG A 5 62.54 14.93 14.83
C ARG A 5 61.15 15.10 15.45
N ASN A 6 60.96 16.06 16.36
CA ASN A 6 59.65 16.37 16.93
C ASN A 6 58.70 17.02 15.92
N PHE A 7 59.22 17.84 15.00
CA PHE A 7 58.43 18.41 13.90
C PHE A 7 57.94 17.32 12.95
N THR A 8 58.82 16.40 12.54
CA THR A 8 58.47 15.27 11.69
C THR A 8 57.48 14.31 12.38
N ILE A 9 57.66 13.98 13.66
CA ILE A 9 56.73 13.11 14.41
C ILE A 9 55.34 13.76 14.52
N ARG A 10 55.26 15.06 14.83
CA ARG A 10 53.97 15.77 14.90
C ARG A 10 53.28 15.84 13.55
N PHE A 11 54.03 16.07 12.48
CA PHE A 11 53.50 16.08 11.12
C PHE A 11 52.94 14.70 10.73
N VAL A 12 53.70 13.63 10.97
CA VAL A 12 53.25 12.25 10.72
C VAL A 12 52.01 11.91 11.54
N MET A 13 51.98 12.29 12.82
CA MET A 13 50.81 12.07 13.69
C MET A 13 49.56 12.82 13.18
N LEU A 14 49.71 14.07 12.74
CA LEU A 14 48.61 14.85 12.17
C LEU A 14 48.12 14.29 10.84
N THR A 15 49.01 13.79 10.00
CA THR A 15 48.62 13.14 8.73
C THR A 15 47.83 11.87 8.97
N ILE A 16 48.27 11.02 9.91
CA ILE A 16 47.53 9.80 10.30
C ILE A 16 46.16 10.19 10.87
N LEU A 17 46.11 11.16 11.79
CA LEU A 17 44.86 11.65 12.36
C LEU A 17 43.91 12.20 11.28
N GLY A 18 44.44 12.96 10.33
CA GLY A 18 43.67 13.50 9.20
C GLY A 18 43.05 12.41 8.34
N ILE A 19 43.82 11.35 8.02
CA ILE A 19 43.30 10.18 7.29
C ILE A 19 42.19 9.50 8.10
N PHE A 20 42.39 9.30 9.41
CA PHE A 20 41.35 8.74 10.27
C PHE A 20 40.09 9.60 10.29
N CYS A 21 40.22 10.93 10.41
CA CYS A 21 39.08 11.83 10.38
C CYS A 21 38.31 11.77 9.05
N VAL A 22 39.01 11.75 7.91
CA VAL A 22 38.39 11.62 6.58
C VAL A 22 37.68 10.26 6.45
N MET A 23 38.32 9.18 6.91
CA MET A 23 37.72 7.85 6.89
C MET A 23 36.44 7.80 7.75
N TRP A 24 36.49 8.35 8.97
CA TRP A 24 35.32 8.42 9.85
C TRP A 24 34.19 9.27 9.27
N ALA A 25 34.52 10.41 8.66
CA ALA A 25 33.53 11.24 7.98
C ALA A 25 32.89 10.50 6.79
N GLY A 26 33.69 9.81 5.99
CA GLY A 26 33.21 9.00 4.87
C GLY A 26 32.29 7.86 5.30
N VAL A 27 32.67 7.12 6.35
CA VAL A 27 31.84 6.06 6.92
C VAL A 27 30.55 6.63 7.51
N GLY A 28 30.62 7.73 8.27
CA GLY A 28 29.44 8.36 8.85
C GLY A 28 28.43 8.86 7.80
N LEU A 29 28.92 9.49 6.73
CA LEU A 29 28.10 9.92 5.60
C LEU A 29 27.48 8.72 4.87
N TYR A 30 28.28 7.68 4.59
CA TYR A 30 27.79 6.46 3.94
C TYR A 30 26.75 5.73 4.79
N SER A 31 26.97 5.60 6.10
CA SER A 31 26.02 4.98 7.02
C SER A 31 24.69 5.75 7.06
N THR A 32 24.74 7.08 7.10
CA THR A 32 23.53 7.91 7.09
C THR A 32 22.76 7.76 5.77
N TRP A 33 23.47 7.78 4.64
CA TRP A 33 22.91 7.57 3.31
C TRP A 33 22.32 6.16 3.11
N SER A 34 23.00 5.14 3.62
CA SER A 34 22.50 3.76 3.58
C SER A 34 21.25 3.60 4.43
N LEU A 35 21.23 4.20 5.62
CA LEU A 35 20.08 4.16 6.51
C LEU A 35 18.87 4.90 5.92
N SER A 36 19.09 6.04 5.25
CA SER A 36 18.00 6.76 4.57
C SER A 36 17.41 5.91 3.44
N ARG A 37 18.23 5.22 2.64
CA ARG A 37 17.76 4.29 1.60
C ARG A 37 16.95 3.13 2.14
N VAL A 38 17.35 2.58 3.30
CA VAL A 38 16.58 1.52 3.98
C VAL A 38 15.24 2.07 4.50
N SER A 39 15.25 3.29 5.05
CA SER A 39 14.02 3.98 5.48
C SER A 39 13.05 4.20 4.32
N ASP A 40 13.54 4.75 3.21
CA ASP A 40 12.75 4.99 1.99
C ASP A 40 12.13 3.69 1.46
N GLY A 41 12.92 2.61 1.43
CA GLY A 41 12.45 1.28 1.01
C GLY A 41 11.34 0.73 1.91
N ASN A 42 11.45 0.93 3.22
CA ASN A 42 10.43 0.51 4.19
C ASN A 42 9.12 1.32 4.06
N ASP A 43 9.20 2.61 3.72
CA ASP A 43 8.00 3.42 3.48
C ASP A 43 7.28 3.02 2.18
N VAL A 44 8.02 2.70 1.13
CA VAL A 44 7.48 2.15 -0.13
C VAL A 44 6.78 0.81 0.11
N ASP A 45 7.41 -0.10 0.86
CA ASP A 45 6.84 -1.42 1.17
C ASP A 45 5.53 -1.29 1.96
N ARG A 46 5.49 -0.41 2.96
CA ARG A 46 4.26 -0.11 3.72
C ARG A 46 3.13 0.40 2.82
N GLN A 47 3.45 1.23 1.83
CA GLN A 47 2.45 1.73 0.88
C GLN A 47 1.94 0.61 -0.05
N LEU A 48 2.82 -0.26 -0.57
CA LEU A 48 2.43 -1.43 -1.37
C LEU A 48 1.54 -2.38 -0.57
N VAL A 49 1.94 -2.73 0.65
CA VAL A 49 1.15 -3.61 1.54
C VAL A 49 -0.22 -2.99 1.82
N ARG A 50 -0.29 -1.68 2.04
CA ARG A 50 -1.57 -0.99 2.23
C ARG A 50 -2.46 -1.08 0.99
N GLN A 51 -1.92 -0.82 -0.21
CA GLN A 51 -2.66 -0.96 -1.47
C GLN A 51 -3.17 -2.38 -1.68
N MET A 52 -2.32 -3.39 -1.47
CA MET A 52 -2.69 -4.80 -1.58
C MET A 52 -3.75 -5.20 -0.54
N THR A 53 -3.65 -4.67 0.68
CA THR A 53 -4.64 -4.89 1.74
C THR A 53 -6.01 -4.32 1.35
N VAL A 54 -6.06 -3.09 0.85
CA VAL A 54 -7.32 -2.46 0.42
C VAL A 54 -7.95 -3.23 -0.75
N LEU A 55 -7.14 -3.65 -1.73
CA LEU A 55 -7.59 -4.47 -2.84
C LEU A 55 -8.16 -5.82 -2.38
N SER A 56 -7.45 -6.52 -1.50
CA SER A 56 -7.90 -7.80 -0.92
C SER A 56 -9.19 -7.65 -0.12
N GLN A 57 -9.29 -6.60 0.70
CA GLN A 57 -10.52 -6.28 1.45
C GLN A 57 -11.68 -5.97 0.51
N GLY A 58 -11.44 -5.24 -0.58
CA GLY A 58 -12.44 -4.99 -1.62
C GLY A 58 -12.97 -6.28 -2.25
N ASN A 59 -12.07 -7.21 -2.56
CA ASN A 59 -12.41 -8.52 -3.11
C ASN A 59 -13.20 -9.40 -2.10
N ASP A 60 -12.82 -9.39 -0.82
CA ASP A 60 -13.60 -10.05 0.23
C ASP A 60 -15.03 -9.48 0.32
N GLN A 61 -15.20 -8.15 0.24
CA GLN A 61 -16.54 -7.55 0.21
C GLN A 61 -17.35 -7.97 -1.03
N TYR A 62 -16.70 -8.12 -2.20
CA TYR A 62 -17.35 -8.65 -3.40
C TYR A 62 -17.90 -10.06 -3.18
N PHE A 63 -17.09 -10.99 -2.66
CA PHE A 63 -17.57 -12.35 -2.39
C PHE A 63 -18.69 -12.38 -1.34
N ARG A 64 -18.55 -11.57 -0.28
CA ARG A 64 -19.62 -11.43 0.72
C ARG A 64 -20.91 -10.91 0.12
N PHE A 65 -20.84 -9.93 -0.79
CA PHE A 65 -22.00 -9.44 -1.52
C PHE A 65 -22.68 -10.56 -2.29
N VAL A 66 -21.94 -11.29 -3.13
CA VAL A 66 -22.49 -12.36 -3.96
C VAL A 66 -23.15 -13.45 -3.12
N THR A 67 -22.46 -13.95 -2.08
CA THR A 67 -23.01 -15.00 -1.21
C THR A 67 -24.26 -14.54 -0.45
N ARG A 68 -24.25 -13.32 0.10
CA ARG A 68 -25.40 -12.78 0.85
C ARG A 68 -26.60 -12.52 -0.05
N LEU A 69 -26.35 -11.99 -1.24
CA LEU A 69 -27.40 -11.74 -2.22
C LEU A 69 -28.01 -13.06 -2.71
N SER A 70 -27.19 -14.07 -3.02
CA SER A 70 -27.67 -15.40 -3.42
C SER A 70 -28.61 -15.99 -2.35
N ARG A 71 -28.19 -15.97 -1.09
CA ARG A 71 -29.00 -16.46 0.03
C ARG A 71 -30.33 -15.71 0.17
N ALA A 72 -30.30 -14.38 0.02
CA ALA A 72 -31.53 -13.59 0.05
C ALA A 72 -32.47 -13.97 -1.11
N MET A 73 -31.93 -14.16 -2.31
CA MET A 73 -32.72 -14.58 -3.47
C MET A 73 -33.29 -15.99 -3.32
N GLU A 74 -32.59 -16.92 -2.66
CA GLU A 74 -33.11 -18.25 -2.32
C GLU A 74 -34.32 -18.16 -1.37
N VAL A 75 -34.25 -17.33 -0.33
CA VAL A 75 -35.37 -17.08 0.59
C VAL A 75 -36.59 -16.54 -0.17
N LYS A 76 -36.34 -15.60 -1.09
CA LYS A 76 -37.39 -15.02 -1.94
C LYS A 76 -38.02 -16.04 -2.87
N ALA A 77 -37.21 -16.88 -3.52
CA ALA A 77 -37.68 -17.94 -4.40
C ALA A 77 -38.54 -18.99 -3.66
N ALA A 78 -38.25 -19.21 -2.37
CA ALA A 78 -39.08 -20.03 -1.49
C ALA A 78 -40.37 -19.34 -1.00
N GLY A 79 -40.66 -18.11 -1.47
CA GLY A 79 -41.84 -17.33 -1.07
C GLY A 79 -41.68 -16.56 0.24
N GLY A 80 -40.48 -16.52 0.82
CA GLY A 80 -40.18 -15.76 2.04
C GLY A 80 -39.86 -14.29 1.76
N THR A 81 -39.76 -13.49 2.82
CA THR A 81 -39.31 -12.10 2.75
C THR A 81 -37.78 -12.03 2.84
N PRO A 82 -37.05 -11.68 1.77
CA PRO A 82 -35.60 -11.65 1.79
C PRO A 82 -35.04 -10.46 2.56
N ASP A 83 -34.01 -10.67 3.38
CA ASP A 83 -33.21 -9.59 3.96
C ASP A 83 -32.04 -9.23 3.05
N LEU A 84 -32.15 -8.07 2.40
CA LEU A 84 -31.14 -7.53 1.49
C LEU A 84 -30.13 -6.59 2.18
N ALA A 85 -30.34 -6.23 3.45
CA ALA A 85 -29.45 -5.30 4.15
C ALA A 85 -27.99 -5.80 4.25
N PRO A 86 -27.71 -7.08 4.53
CA PRO A 86 -26.34 -7.59 4.57
C PRO A 86 -25.62 -7.54 3.22
N ALA A 87 -26.36 -7.74 2.12
CA ALA A 87 -25.83 -7.63 0.77
C ALA A 87 -25.55 -6.15 0.43
N GLN A 88 -26.49 -5.24 0.71
CA GLN A 88 -26.28 -3.81 0.53
C GLN A 88 -25.04 -3.31 1.30
N GLN A 89 -24.89 -3.71 2.56
CA GLN A 89 -23.75 -3.32 3.38
C GLN A 89 -22.41 -3.77 2.78
N ALA A 90 -22.35 -4.98 2.22
CA ALA A 90 -21.14 -5.47 1.56
C ALA A 90 -20.81 -4.66 0.29
N LEU A 91 -21.83 -4.29 -0.50
CA LEU A 91 -21.66 -3.42 -1.67
C LEU A 91 -21.17 -2.02 -1.28
N ASP A 92 -21.74 -1.43 -0.22
CA ASP A 92 -21.33 -0.12 0.28
C ASP A 92 -19.89 -0.15 0.78
N ASN A 93 -19.50 -1.21 1.50
CA ASN A 93 -18.13 -1.40 1.97
C ASN A 93 -17.15 -1.58 0.80
N MET A 94 -17.52 -2.34 -0.23
CA MET A 94 -16.72 -2.50 -1.44
C MET A 94 -16.49 -1.14 -2.13
N SER A 95 -17.54 -0.31 -2.22
CA SER A 95 -17.46 1.04 -2.79
C SER A 95 -16.55 1.97 -1.99
N LYS A 96 -16.63 1.91 -0.65
CA LYS A 96 -15.71 2.64 0.23
C LYS A 96 -14.25 2.20 0.04
N LYS A 97 -14.00 0.90 -0.15
CA LYS A 97 -12.65 0.38 -0.40
C LYS A 97 -12.10 0.80 -1.76
N LEU A 98 -12.94 0.93 -2.79
CA LEU A 98 -12.53 1.54 -4.05
C LEU A 98 -12.15 3.02 -3.88
N ALA A 99 -12.94 3.79 -3.12
CA ALA A 99 -12.60 5.19 -2.82
C ALA A 99 -11.26 5.30 -2.06
N GLU A 100 -11.02 4.40 -1.09
CA GLU A 100 -9.73 4.31 -0.41
C GLU A 100 -8.60 3.96 -1.39
N MET A 101 -8.80 2.98 -2.27
CA MET A 101 -7.81 2.59 -3.29
C MET A 101 -7.44 3.76 -4.19
N LYS A 102 -8.42 4.55 -4.65
CA LYS A 102 -8.18 5.77 -5.44
C LYS A 102 -7.36 6.81 -4.69
N ALA A 103 -7.60 6.98 -3.39
CA ALA A 103 -6.89 7.97 -2.57
C ALA A 103 -5.42 7.59 -2.32
N ILE A 104 -5.10 6.30 -2.28
CA ILE A 104 -3.73 5.80 -2.05
C ILE A 104 -3.00 5.42 -3.35
N SER A 105 -3.64 5.58 -4.51
CA SER A 105 -3.09 5.25 -5.82
C SER A 105 -2.55 6.49 -6.55
N PRO A 106 -1.55 6.34 -7.45
CA PRO A 106 -0.87 5.09 -7.82
C PRO A 106 0.14 4.64 -6.76
N GLY A 107 0.50 5.53 -5.81
CA GLY A 107 1.51 5.27 -4.79
C GLY A 107 2.82 4.79 -5.44
N PRO A 108 3.43 3.71 -4.94
CA PRO A 108 4.63 3.11 -5.54
C PRO A 108 4.34 2.12 -6.69
N MET A 109 3.07 1.86 -7.01
CA MET A 109 2.69 0.95 -8.09
C MET A 109 2.78 1.66 -9.45
N ASP A 110 3.01 0.89 -10.52
CA ASP A 110 2.97 1.43 -11.89
C ASP A 110 1.61 2.10 -12.17
N GLU A 111 1.66 3.31 -12.75
CA GLU A 111 0.46 4.12 -12.97
C GLU A 111 -0.57 3.43 -13.87
N LYS A 112 -0.11 2.70 -14.90
CA LYS A 112 -1.01 2.00 -15.83
C LYS A 112 -1.69 0.84 -15.12
N VAL A 113 -0.93 0.07 -14.34
CA VAL A 113 -1.47 -1.04 -13.54
C VAL A 113 -2.50 -0.49 -12.53
N SER A 114 -2.17 0.59 -11.83
CA SER A 114 -3.08 1.23 -10.88
C SER A 114 -4.37 1.71 -11.53
N ALA A 115 -4.28 2.39 -12.67
CA ALA A 115 -5.43 2.86 -13.43
C ALA A 115 -6.29 1.69 -13.94
N GLN A 116 -5.66 0.60 -14.35
CA GLN A 116 -6.37 -0.60 -14.80
C GLN A 116 -7.12 -1.29 -13.65
N VAL A 117 -6.51 -1.41 -12.47
CA VAL A 117 -7.17 -1.98 -11.28
C VAL A 117 -8.37 -1.13 -10.88
N ILE A 118 -8.20 0.19 -10.79
CA ILE A 118 -9.28 1.11 -10.43
C ILE A 118 -10.41 1.07 -11.46
N SER A 119 -10.10 1.10 -12.76
CA SER A 119 -11.11 1.10 -13.82
C SER A 119 -11.89 -0.23 -13.88
N THR A 120 -11.20 -1.36 -13.69
CA THR A 120 -11.83 -2.69 -13.66
C THR A 120 -12.75 -2.82 -12.44
N TRP A 121 -12.29 -2.39 -11.26
CA TRP A 121 -13.10 -2.41 -10.05
C TRP A 121 -14.31 -1.46 -10.17
N GLN A 122 -14.11 -0.25 -10.68
CA GLN A 122 -15.19 0.69 -10.99
C GLN A 122 -16.24 0.05 -11.91
N ALA A 123 -15.81 -0.58 -13.00
CA ALA A 123 -16.70 -1.24 -13.94
C ALA A 123 -17.48 -2.40 -13.28
N LEU A 124 -16.83 -3.18 -12.40
CA LEU A 124 -17.50 -4.24 -11.63
C LEU A 124 -18.60 -3.68 -10.72
N LEU A 125 -18.36 -2.55 -10.04
CA LEU A 125 -19.38 -1.89 -9.22
C LEU A 125 -20.52 -1.33 -10.07
N ASP A 126 -20.19 -0.54 -11.09
CA ASP A 126 -21.16 0.26 -11.83
C ASP A 126 -22.01 -0.59 -12.79
N ARG A 127 -21.41 -1.62 -13.39
CA ARG A 127 -22.07 -2.46 -14.41
C ARG A 127 -22.44 -3.86 -13.91
N GLY A 128 -21.89 -4.30 -12.78
CA GLY A 128 -22.11 -5.63 -12.23
C GLY A 128 -22.97 -5.60 -10.98
N VAL A 129 -22.34 -5.39 -9.83
CA VAL A 129 -22.98 -5.62 -8.52
C VAL A 129 -24.05 -4.57 -8.16
N THR A 130 -23.90 -3.30 -8.58
CA THR A 130 -24.92 -2.27 -8.30
C THR A 130 -26.22 -2.54 -9.06
N PRO A 131 -26.20 -2.79 -10.38
CA PRO A 131 -27.41 -3.20 -11.11
C PRO A 131 -28.02 -4.49 -10.54
N GLN A 132 -27.20 -5.48 -10.19
CA GLN A 132 -27.67 -6.75 -9.63
C GLN A 132 -28.43 -6.53 -8.30
N MET A 133 -27.91 -5.66 -7.43
CA MET A 133 -28.57 -5.30 -6.17
C MET A 133 -29.88 -4.54 -6.41
N ALA A 134 -29.90 -3.61 -7.38
CA ALA A 134 -31.10 -2.86 -7.72
C ALA A 134 -32.22 -3.78 -8.24
N GLN A 135 -31.88 -4.75 -9.10
CA GLN A 135 -32.81 -5.74 -9.61
C GLN A 135 -33.35 -6.65 -8.49
N ALA A 136 -32.50 -7.08 -7.55
CA ALA A 136 -32.92 -7.91 -6.43
C ALA A 136 -33.94 -7.21 -5.50
N LYS A 137 -33.85 -5.88 -5.36
CA LYS A 137 -34.81 -5.07 -4.61
C LYS A 137 -36.15 -4.91 -5.32
N GLN A 138 -36.17 -4.97 -6.66
CA GLN A 138 -37.36 -4.77 -7.49
C GLN A 138 -38.11 -6.06 -7.81
N ALA A 139 -37.42 -7.20 -7.81
CA ALA A 139 -38.04 -8.52 -7.94
C ALA A 139 -38.99 -8.81 -6.77
#